data_AF-A0A6M1E6R6-F1
#
_entry.id   AF-A0A6M1E6R6-F1
#
_cell.length_a   1.000
_cell.length_b   1.000
_cell.length_c   1.000
_cell.angle_alpha   90.00
_cell.angle_beta   90.00
_cell.angle_gamma   90.00
#
_symmetry.space_group_name_H-M   'P 1'
#
loop_
_entity.id
_entity.type
_entity.pdbx_description
1 polymer ?
#
loop_
_entity_poly.entity_id
_entity_poly.type
_entity_poly.pdbx_seq_one_letter_code
_entity_poly.pdbx_strand_id
1 'polypeptide(L)'
;MNSYKKSIDILHRRLIRVRVFCFVLTIGVIPLFYFFGEITWHHAFIIGITFGLIVFQSFHFKYAIEQKALKNYVYHLEHKNKETALHWGRKYYAIKRLGALGIRHMNISIEDEQTISHDIRKNL
;
A
#
# COMPACT_ATOMS: atom_id res chain seq x y z
N MET A 1 -1.99 20.07 -9.50
CA MET A 1 -0.80 20.07 -8.61
C MET A 1 -1.06 19.86 -7.10
N ASN A 2 -1.95 20.61 -6.41
CA ASN A 2 -2.13 20.46 -4.94
C ASN A 2 -2.70 19.11 -4.46
N SER A 3 -3.54 18.45 -5.26
CA SER A 3 -4.16 17.14 -4.90
C SER A 3 -3.14 15.98 -4.90
N TYR A 4 -2.19 15.99 -5.85
CA TYR A 4 -1.16 14.96 -5.96
C TYR A 4 -0.17 15.01 -4.79
N LYS A 5 0.32 16.21 -4.46
CA LYS A 5 1.26 16.41 -3.34
C LYS A 5 0.63 15.97 -2.01
N LYS A 6 -0.63 16.34 -1.77
CA LYS A 6 -1.42 15.89 -0.62
C LYS A 6 -1.59 14.36 -0.59
N SER A 7 -1.83 13.73 -1.74
CA SER A 7 -1.96 12.27 -1.84
C SER A 7 -0.64 11.55 -1.54
N ILE A 8 0.51 12.07 -2.01
CA ILE A 8 1.83 11.55 -1.66
C ILE A 8 2.11 11.70 -0.17
N ASP A 9 1.81 12.86 0.44
CA ASP A 9 2.03 13.10 1.86
C ASP A 9 1.21 12.15 2.75
N ILE A 10 -0.03 11.84 2.33
CA ILE A 10 -0.88 10.85 3.00
C ILE A 10 -0.27 9.45 2.85
N LEU A 11 0.19 9.09 1.66
CA LEU A 11 0.89 7.82 1.41
C LEU A 11 2.14 7.68 2.27
N HIS A 12 2.97 8.72 2.34
CA HIS A 12 4.20 8.74 3.11
C HIS A 12 3.93 8.57 4.61
N ARG A 13 2.94 9.28 5.16
CA ARG A 13 2.49 9.11 6.55
C ARG A 13 1.92 7.71 6.83
N ARG A 14 1.26 7.08 5.86
CA ARG A 14 0.82 5.68 5.97
C ARG A 14 2.00 4.72 6.04
N LEU A 15 3.03 4.94 5.22
CA LEU A 15 4.25 4.13 5.24
C LEU A 15 4.95 4.21 6.61
N ILE A 16 5.10 5.41 7.18
CA ILE A 16 5.70 5.59 8.53
C ILE A 16 4.91 4.81 9.59
N ARG A 17 3.57 4.94 9.61
CA ARG A 17 2.72 4.20 10.58
C ARG A 17 2.88 2.69 10.46
N VAL A 18 2.91 2.19 9.23
CA VAL A 18 3.11 0.76 8.95
C VAL A 18 4.48 0.29 9.43
N ARG A 19 5.54 1.07 9.17
CA ARG A 19 6.91 0.74 9.63
C ARG A 19 6.98 0.62 11.15
N VAL A 20 6.39 1.59 11.85
CA VAL A 20 6.32 1.58 13.33
C VAL A 20 5.53 0.37 13.82
N PHE A 21 4.38 0.08 13.22
CA PHE A 21 3.57 -1.10 13.57
C PHE A 21 4.32 -2.42 13.37
N CYS A 22 5.03 -2.58 12.25
CA CYS A 22 5.83 -3.78 11.99
C CYS A 22 6.98 -3.92 12.99
N PHE A 23 7.66 -2.82 13.31
CA PHE A 23 8.73 -2.80 14.31
C PHE A 23 8.22 -3.21 15.70
N VAL A 24 7.07 -2.67 16.12
CA VAL A 24 6.41 -3.04 17.39
C VAL A 24 6.00 -4.51 17.40
N LEU A 25 5.46 -5.04 16.30
CA LEU A 25 5.13 -6.46 16.18
C LEU A 25 6.38 -7.34 16.29
N THR A 26 7.47 -7.01 15.60
CA THR A 26 8.72 -7.79 15.68
C THR A 26 9.28 -7.81 17.10
N ILE A 27 9.27 -6.67 17.81
CA ILE A 27 9.72 -6.62 19.22
C ILE A 27 8.74 -7.37 20.14
N GLY A 28 7.43 -7.27 19.93
CA GLY A 28 6.41 -7.90 20.76
C GLY A 28 6.26 -9.41 20.57
N VAL A 29 6.68 -9.95 19.43
CA VAL A 29 6.66 -11.39 19.14
C VAL A 29 7.81 -12.14 19.82
N ILE A 30 8.97 -11.50 20.02
CA ILE A 30 10.14 -12.12 20.69
C ILE A 30 9.82 -12.61 22.12
N PRO A 31 9.14 -11.82 23.00
CA PRO A 31 8.72 -12.28 24.33
C PRO A 31 7.69 -13.41 24.33
N LEU A 32 6.80 -13.45 23.34
CA LEU A 32 5.76 -14.49 23.25
C LEU A 32 6.42 -15.85 23.02
N PHE A 33 7.35 -15.96 22.07
CA PHE A 33 8.08 -17.21 21.84
C PHE A 33 8.96 -17.64 23.01
N TYR A 34 9.46 -16.69 23.83
CA TYR A 34 10.20 -17.00 25.06
C TYR A 34 9.33 -17.70 26.12
N PHE A 35 8.05 -17.35 26.21
CA PHE A 35 7.13 -17.94 27.19
C PHE A 35 6.60 -19.33 26.81
N PHE A 36 6.56 -19.67 25.51
CA PHE A 36 5.96 -20.93 25.02
C PHE A 36 6.96 -22.10 24.86
N GLY A 37 8.19 -21.98 25.37
CA GLY A 37 8.98 -23.09 25.92
C GLY A 37 9.59 -24.15 24.98
N GLU A 38 9.19 -24.27 23.70
CA GLU A 38 9.68 -25.37 22.83
C GLU A 38 10.66 -24.93 21.73
N ILE A 39 10.78 -23.62 21.48
CA ILE A 39 11.65 -23.05 20.43
C ILE A 39 12.82 -22.32 21.12
N THR A 40 14.06 -22.67 20.77
CA THR A 40 15.22 -21.96 21.35
C THR A 40 15.22 -20.49 20.95
N TRP A 41 15.65 -19.60 21.86
CA TRP A 41 15.57 -18.14 21.72
C TRP A 41 16.13 -17.62 20.38
N HIS A 42 17.18 -18.28 19.86
CA HIS A 42 17.76 -17.96 18.55
C HIS A 42 16.81 -18.21 17.37
N HIS A 43 16.03 -19.30 17.39
CA HIS A 43 15.09 -19.62 16.32
C HIS A 43 13.90 -18.64 16.32
N ALA A 44 13.38 -18.30 17.49
CA ALA A 44 12.33 -17.28 17.64
C ALA A 44 12.78 -15.90 17.13
N PHE A 45 14.01 -15.51 17.44
CA PHE A 45 14.60 -14.26 16.98
C PHE A 45 14.74 -14.22 15.45
N ILE A 46 15.26 -15.30 14.84
CA ILE A 46 15.42 -15.40 13.38
C ILE A 46 14.06 -15.35 12.68
N ILE A 47 13.06 -16.08 13.18
CA ILE A 47 11.69 -16.08 12.62
C ILE A 47 11.08 -14.68 12.71
N GLY A 48 11.19 -14.02 13.88
CA GLY A 48 10.67 -12.67 14.09
C GLY A 48 11.29 -11.63 13.15
N ILE A 49 12.62 -11.67 12.97
CA ILE A 49 13.33 -10.79 12.04
C ILE A 49 12.94 -11.10 10.59
N THR A 50 12.93 -12.36 10.21
CA THR A 50 12.61 -12.79 8.84
C THR A 50 11.19 -12.38 8.47
N PHE A 51 10.23 -12.63 9.36
CA PHE A 51 8.84 -12.21 9.17
C PHE A 51 8.72 -10.69 9.12
N GLY A 52 9.40 -9.96 10.02
CA GLY A 52 9.44 -8.50 10.02
C GLY A 52 9.98 -7.93 8.70
N LEU A 53 11.06 -8.50 8.17
CA LEU A 53 11.65 -8.12 6.88
C LEU A 53 10.72 -8.41 5.71
N ILE A 54 10.08 -9.58 5.67
CA ILE A 54 9.13 -9.94 4.60
C ILE A 54 7.96 -8.95 4.59
N VAL A 55 7.34 -8.71 5.74
CA VAL A 55 6.20 -7.78 5.86
C VAL A 55 6.64 -6.37 5.45
N PHE A 56 7.78 -5.89 5.96
CA PHE A 56 8.33 -4.58 5.62
C PHE A 56 8.56 -4.43 4.11
N GLN A 57 9.16 -5.45 3.47
CA GLN A 57 9.45 -5.44 2.04
C GLN A 57 8.15 -5.45 1.20
N SER A 58 7.14 -6.23 1.59
CA SER A 58 5.82 -6.25 0.93
C SER A 58 5.16 -4.87 0.94
N PHE A 59 5.23 -4.14 2.06
CA PHE A 59 4.71 -2.77 2.15
C PHE A 59 5.48 -1.79 1.28
N HIS A 60 6.81 -1.89 1.24
CA HIS A 60 7.65 -1.06 0.38
C HIS A 60 7.34 -1.26 -1.11
N PHE A 61 7.21 -2.52 -1.52
CA PHE A 61 6.87 -2.87 -2.90
C PHE A 61 5.48 -2.34 -3.28
N LYS A 62 4.48 -2.54 -2.40
CA LYS A 62 3.14 -1.96 -2.60
C LYS A 62 3.20 -0.44 -2.77
N TYR A 63 3.93 0.24 -1.88
CA TYR A 63 4.07 1.69 -1.90
C TYR A 63 4.62 2.20 -3.23
N ALA A 64 5.69 1.55 -3.72
CA ALA A 64 6.29 1.90 -5.01
C ALA A 64 5.30 1.76 -6.17
N ILE A 65 4.49 0.69 -6.18
CA ILE A 65 3.47 0.48 -7.23
C ILE A 65 2.33 1.50 -7.10
N GLU A 66 1.83 1.76 -5.88
CA GLU A 66 0.75 2.74 -5.63
C GLU A 66 1.17 4.14 -6.09
N GLN A 67 2.40 4.56 -5.77
CA GLN A 67 2.96 5.82 -6.25
C GLN A 67 3.06 5.89 -7.76
N LYS A 68 3.57 4.82 -8.41
CA LYS A 68 3.71 4.77 -9.87
C LYS A 68 2.34 4.86 -10.55
N ALA A 69 1.34 4.14 -10.04
CA ALA A 69 -0.02 4.17 -10.57
C ALA A 69 -0.66 5.55 -10.40
N LEU A 70 -0.52 6.18 -9.22
CA LEU A 70 -1.04 7.52 -8.96
C LEU A 70 -0.38 8.57 -9.86
N LYS A 71 0.95 8.50 -10.04
CA LYS A 71 1.69 9.42 -10.91
C LYS A 71 1.19 9.35 -12.35
N ASN A 72 1.02 8.14 -12.88
CA ASN A 72 0.51 7.95 -14.24
C ASN A 72 -0.95 8.39 -14.36
N TYR A 73 -1.79 8.11 -13.36
CA TYR A 73 -3.17 8.55 -13.34
C TYR A 73 -3.30 10.08 -13.42
N VAL A 74 -2.57 10.81 -12.56
CA VAL A 74 -2.57 12.28 -12.58
C VAL A 74 -2.00 12.83 -13.89
N TYR A 75 -0.89 12.25 -14.38
CA TYR A 75 -0.31 12.65 -15.65
C TYR A 75 -1.32 12.56 -16.81
N HIS A 76 -2.04 11.44 -16.92
CA HIS A 76 -3.02 11.25 -18.00
C HIS A 76 -4.30 12.08 -17.82
N LEU A 77 -4.69 12.42 -16.57
CA LEU A 77 -5.73 13.41 -16.31
C LEU A 77 -5.30 14.81 -16.81
N GLU A 78 -4.07 15.23 -16.52
CA GLU A 78 -3.55 16.54 -16.95
C GLU A 78 -3.39 16.65 -18.47
N HIS A 79 -3.04 15.54 -19.15
CA HIS A 79 -2.86 15.48 -20.61
C HIS A 79 -4.14 15.14 -21.39
N LYS A 80 -5.29 15.24 -20.72
CA LYS A 80 -6.61 14.97 -21.26
C LYS A 80 -6.87 13.60 -21.90
N ASN A 81 -6.13 12.57 -21.50
CA ASN A 81 -6.27 11.23 -22.08
C ASN A 81 -7.20 10.34 -21.23
N LYS A 82 -8.48 10.31 -21.61
CA LYS A 82 -9.55 9.65 -20.84
C LYS A 82 -9.34 8.15 -20.64
N GLU A 83 -8.99 7.42 -21.69
CA GLU A 83 -8.89 5.96 -21.62
C GLU A 83 -7.72 5.49 -20.74
N THR A 84 -6.55 6.11 -20.89
CA THR A 84 -5.40 5.80 -20.03
C THR A 84 -5.58 6.32 -18.62
N ALA A 85 -6.22 7.48 -18.42
CA ALA A 85 -6.58 7.94 -17.08
C ALA A 85 -7.51 6.95 -16.38
N LEU A 86 -8.52 6.41 -17.07
CA LEU A 86 -9.42 5.39 -16.52
C LEU A 86 -8.64 4.12 -16.15
N HIS A 87 -7.80 3.62 -17.05
CA HIS A 87 -6.99 2.42 -16.80
C HIS A 87 -6.09 2.57 -15.56
N TRP A 88 -5.33 3.67 -15.47
CA TRP A 88 -4.44 3.92 -14.34
C TRP A 88 -5.19 4.25 -13.05
N GLY A 89 -6.35 4.91 -13.13
CA GLY A 89 -7.24 5.17 -12.01
C GLY A 89 -7.72 3.86 -11.38
N ARG A 90 -8.27 2.94 -12.18
CA ARG A 90 -8.71 1.61 -11.71
C ARG A 90 -7.57 0.85 -11.04
N LYS A 91 -6.37 0.88 -11.63
CA LYS A 91 -5.18 0.24 -11.07
C LYS A 91 -4.78 0.85 -9.72
N TYR A 92 -4.74 2.18 -9.61
CA TYR A 92 -4.42 2.87 -8.37
C TYR A 92 -5.41 2.53 -7.25
N TYR A 93 -6.72 2.61 -7.51
CA TYR A 93 -7.75 2.31 -6.51
C TYR A 93 -7.76 0.83 -6.10
N ALA A 94 -7.53 -0.09 -7.04
CA ALA A 94 -7.36 -1.51 -6.73
C ALA A 94 -6.18 -1.76 -5.76
N ILE A 95 -5.02 -1.14 -6.02
CA ILE A 95 -3.82 -1.26 -5.15
C ILE A 95 -4.07 -0.61 -3.78
N LYS A 96 -4.69 0.56 -3.78
CA LYS A 96 -5.04 1.30 -2.55
C LYS A 96 -5.92 0.45 -1.63
N ARG A 97 -6.86 -0.32 -2.20
CA ARG A 97 -7.76 -1.23 -1.47
C ARG A 97 -7.08 -2.47 -0.89
N LEU A 98 -6.12 -3.07 -1.62
CA LEU A 98 -5.60 -4.41 -1.34
C LEU A 98 -4.84 -4.61 -0.01
N GLY A 99 -4.85 -3.65 0.93
CA GLY A 99 -4.22 -3.84 2.24
C GLY A 99 -2.74 -4.25 2.14
N ALA A 100 -2.20 -4.94 3.14
CA ALA A 100 -0.81 -5.40 3.18
C ALA A 100 -0.56 -6.76 2.48
N LEU A 101 -1.63 -7.53 2.24
CA LEU A 101 -1.57 -8.96 1.91
C LEU A 101 -2.00 -9.18 0.45
N GLY A 102 -1.22 -8.67 -0.49
CA GLY A 102 -1.65 -8.52 -1.88
C GLY A 102 -2.26 -9.75 -2.58
N ILE A 103 -2.89 -9.42 -3.72
CA ILE A 103 -3.12 -10.25 -4.91
C ILE A 103 -4.19 -11.35 -4.78
N ARG A 104 -5.48 -10.95 -4.77
CA ARG A 104 -6.51 -11.72 -5.48
C ARG A 104 -7.75 -10.87 -5.82
N HIS A 105 -8.11 -10.89 -7.10
CA HIS A 105 -9.27 -10.26 -7.76
C HIS A 105 -9.38 -8.73 -7.66
N MET A 106 -9.04 -8.07 -8.77
CA MET A 106 -9.20 -6.65 -9.04
C MET A 106 -10.67 -6.26 -9.23
N ASN A 107 -11.49 -6.36 -8.20
CA ASN A 107 -12.79 -5.68 -8.22
C ASN A 107 -12.67 -4.37 -7.46
N ILE A 108 -12.50 -3.30 -8.23
CA ILE A 108 -12.82 -1.94 -7.79
C ILE A 108 -14.29 -1.91 -7.38
N SER A 109 -14.62 -1.23 -6.27
CA SER A 109 -16.05 -1.09 -5.96
C SER A 109 -16.70 -0.06 -6.88
N ILE A 110 -18.03 -0.07 -6.88
CA ILE A 110 -18.86 0.92 -7.54
C ILE A 110 -18.52 2.34 -7.04
N GLU A 111 -18.19 2.52 -5.76
CA GLU A 111 -17.79 3.83 -5.21
C GLU A 111 -16.44 4.31 -5.77
N ASP A 112 -15.47 3.40 -5.93
CA ASP A 112 -14.18 3.75 -6.54
C ASP A 112 -14.39 4.14 -8.01
N GLU A 113 -15.23 3.40 -8.74
CA GLU A 113 -15.55 3.68 -10.13
C GLU A 113 -16.27 5.03 -10.31
N GLN A 114 -17.21 5.35 -9.41
CA GLN A 114 -17.86 6.66 -9.35
C GLN A 114 -16.86 7.77 -9.07
N THR A 115 -15.92 7.55 -8.16
CA THR A 115 -14.88 8.53 -7.81
C THR A 115 -13.96 8.79 -9.00
N ILE A 116 -13.47 7.74 -9.66
CA ILE A 116 -12.64 7.85 -10.87
C ILE A 116 -13.41 8.59 -11.98
N SER A 117 -14.67 8.24 -12.19
CA SER A 117 -15.52 8.87 -13.21
C SER A 117 -15.77 10.35 -12.91
N HIS A 118 -15.96 10.72 -11.63
CA HIS A 118 -16.08 12.11 -11.19
C HIS A 118 -14.78 12.89 -11.43
N ASP A 119 -13.64 12.33 -11.05
CA ASP A 119 -12.32 12.94 -11.26
C ASP A 119 -12.02 13.14 -12.74
N ILE A 120 -12.38 12.18 -13.59
CA ILE A 120 -12.27 12.28 -15.05
C ILE A 120 -13.18 13.40 -15.58
N ARG A 121 -14.47 13.43 -15.19
CA ARG A 121 -15.42 14.47 -15.64
C ARG A 121 -15.01 15.87 -15.21
N LYS A 122 -14.35 16.01 -14.07
CA LYS A 122 -13.91 17.32 -13.54
C LYS A 122 -12.68 17.87 -14.26
N ASN A 123 -11.78 17.00 -14.72
CA ASN A 123 -10.48 17.40 -15.27
C ASN A 123 -10.39 17.31 -16.80
N LEU A 124 -11.33 16.61 -17.46
CA LEU A 124 -11.41 16.46 -18.92
C LEU A 124 -12.59 17.24 -19.50
#